data_AF-A0AAN7ELN0-F1
#
_entry.id   AF-A0AAN7ELN0-F1
#
_cell.length_a   1.000
_cell.length_b   1.000
_cell.length_c   1.000
_cell.angle_alpha   90.00
_cell.angle_beta   90.00
_cell.angle_gamma   90.00
#
_symmetry.space_group_name_H-M   'P 1'
#
loop_
_entity.id
_entity.type
_entity.pdbx_description
1 polymer ?
#
loop_
_entity_poly.entity_id
_entity_poly.type
_entity_poly.pdbx_seq_one_letter_code
_entity_poly.pdbx_strand_id
1 'polypeptide(L)'
;MGFTLSCFHHFPILVEVGGIMKESPFMFENMWLKIDGFTDWVHSWWNRYSFLGTPTYVLAKKLKALKGDIIQWNHSEFGNVGCQKKELLEALKLLDAKDGEFGLSEVEISERVAVRSQIENLLSLEEISWRQKSRMFCIKEGDNNTKFFHKVANSRRRYNHLCRLEVDGVIYEE
;
A
#
# COMPACT_ATOMS: atom_id res chain seq x y z
N MET A 1 38.45 32.73 30.75
CA MET A 1 37.27 31.86 30.84
C MET A 1 36.44 32.09 29.59
N GLY A 2 36.59 31.21 28.62
CA GLY A 2 35.88 31.28 27.35
C GLY A 2 34.71 30.32 27.34
N PHE A 3 33.55 30.80 26.90
CA PHE A 3 32.48 30.01 26.32
C PHE A 3 31.68 30.94 25.40
N THR A 4 32.05 30.99 24.12
CA THR A 4 31.11 31.39 23.06
C THR A 4 30.59 30.11 22.44
N LEU A 5 29.32 29.81 22.72
CA LEU A 5 28.57 28.75 22.07
C LEU A 5 28.63 28.99 20.55
N SER A 6 29.38 28.15 19.85
CA SER A 6 29.31 28.04 18.40
C SER A 6 28.03 27.27 18.05
N CYS A 7 26.94 28.01 17.83
CA CYS A 7 25.76 27.46 17.17
C CYS A 7 26.13 27.25 15.70
N PHE A 8 26.48 26.01 15.34
CA PHE A 8 26.58 25.58 13.95
C PHE A 8 25.22 25.75 13.28
N HIS A 9 25.07 26.84 12.53
CA HIS A 9 23.97 27.02 11.60
C HIS A 9 24.09 25.98 10.50
N HIS A 10 23.30 24.91 10.62
CA HIS A 10 23.07 23.94 9.57
C HIS A 10 22.24 24.64 8.48
N PHE A 11 22.88 25.27 7.49
CA PHE A 11 22.21 25.71 6.27
C PHE A 11 22.12 24.51 5.33
N PRO A 12 20.92 23.94 5.07
CA PRO A 12 20.79 22.93 4.02
C PRO A 12 21.01 23.61 2.67
N ILE A 13 22.02 23.16 1.93
CA ILE A 13 22.23 23.56 0.55
C ILE A 13 21.07 22.98 -0.27
N LEU A 14 20.17 23.85 -0.73
CA LEU A 14 19.12 23.50 -1.67
C LEU A 14 19.76 23.33 -3.06
N VAL A 15 19.98 22.08 -3.48
CA VAL A 15 20.33 21.77 -4.87
C VAL A 15 19.05 21.55 -5.64
N GLU A 16 18.65 22.54 -6.42
CA GLU A 16 17.56 22.42 -7.39
C GLU A 16 18.10 21.70 -8.63
N VAL A 17 17.99 20.37 -8.64
CA VAL A 17 18.19 19.60 -9.88
C VAL A 17 16.92 19.77 -10.70
N GLY A 18 17.02 20.52 -11.80
CA GLY A 18 15.94 20.73 -12.77
C GLY A 18 15.22 19.42 -13.09
N GLY A 19 13.90 19.50 -13.21
CA GLY A 19 12.96 18.38 -13.20
C GLY A 19 13.35 17.21 -14.11
N ILE A 20 14.13 16.28 -13.56
CA ILE A 20 14.16 14.91 -14.03
C ILE A 20 12.85 14.31 -13.53
N MET A 21 11.96 13.92 -14.44
CA MET A 21 10.91 12.97 -14.10
C MET A 21 11.61 11.72 -13.58
N LYS A 22 11.82 11.65 -12.26
CA LYS A 22 12.35 10.48 -11.60
C LYS A 22 11.32 9.39 -11.87
N GLU A 23 11.68 8.39 -12.68
CA GLU A 23 10.92 7.14 -12.73
C GLU A 23 10.69 6.73 -11.27
N SER A 24 9.42 6.55 -10.89
CA SER A 24 9.13 6.14 -9.52
C SER A 24 9.90 4.85 -9.26
N PRO A 25 10.73 4.79 -8.20
CA PRO A 25 11.49 3.60 -7.92
C PRO A 25 10.51 2.43 -7.78
N PHE A 26 10.89 1.28 -8.32
CA PHE A 26 10.10 0.06 -8.15
C PHE A 26 9.92 -0.21 -6.66
N MET A 27 8.67 -0.30 -6.24
CA MET A 27 8.28 -0.66 -4.89
C MET A 27 7.51 -1.96 -4.96
N PHE A 28 7.96 -2.95 -4.20
CA PHE A 28 7.24 -4.19 -4.05
C PHE A 28 5.95 -3.94 -3.27
N GLU A 29 4.78 -4.29 -3.81
CA GLU A 29 3.51 -4.14 -3.11
C GLU A 29 3.16 -5.39 -2.33
N ASN A 30 2.92 -5.24 -1.02
CA ASN A 30 2.60 -6.35 -0.12
C ASN A 30 1.30 -7.07 -0.49
N MET A 31 0.39 -6.40 -1.21
CA MET A 31 -0.85 -7.00 -1.69
C MET A 31 -0.58 -8.16 -2.67
N TRP A 32 0.55 -8.16 -3.41
CA TRP A 32 0.87 -9.22 -4.35
C TRP A 32 1.03 -10.57 -3.66
N LEU A 33 1.50 -10.58 -2.41
CA LEU A 33 1.61 -11.80 -1.59
C LEU A 33 0.25 -12.39 -1.19
N LYS A 34 -0.85 -11.67 -1.43
CA LYS A 34 -2.22 -12.15 -1.17
C LYS A 34 -2.88 -12.73 -2.42
N ILE A 35 -2.25 -12.64 -3.58
CA ILE A 35 -2.75 -13.27 -4.79
C ILE A 35 -2.31 -14.73 -4.81
N ASP A 36 -3.28 -15.62 -4.98
CA ASP A 36 -3.03 -17.05 -5.10
C ASP A 36 -2.10 -17.33 -6.30
N GLY A 37 -1.07 -18.14 -6.06
CA GLY A 37 -0.08 -18.50 -7.07
C GLY A 37 1.05 -17.47 -7.30
N PHE A 38 1.00 -16.28 -6.68
CA PHE A 38 2.07 -15.28 -6.84
C PHE A 38 3.44 -15.80 -6.39
N THR A 39 3.50 -16.47 -5.24
CA THR A 39 4.74 -17.06 -4.73
C THR A 39 5.29 -18.15 -5.64
N ASP A 40 4.40 -18.94 -6.25
CA ASP A 40 4.77 -20.01 -7.17
C ASP A 40 5.34 -19.46 -8.48
N TRP A 41 4.76 -18.37 -9.01
CA TRP A 41 5.30 -17.66 -10.16
C TRP A 41 6.67 -17.07 -9.87
N VAL A 42 6.84 -16.41 -8.71
CA VAL A 42 8.15 -15.88 -8.28
C VAL A 42 9.19 -17.00 -8.19
N HIS A 43 8.82 -18.14 -7.62
CA HIS A 43 9.71 -19.30 -7.53
C HIS A 43 10.06 -19.86 -8.92
N SER A 44 9.09 -19.96 -9.81
CA SER A 44 9.29 -20.38 -11.21
C SER A 44 10.26 -19.44 -11.94
N TRP A 45 10.02 -18.12 -11.89
CA TRP A 45 10.91 -17.13 -12.50
C TRP A 45 12.33 -17.20 -11.92
N TRP A 46 12.45 -17.29 -10.60
CA TRP A 46 13.74 -17.35 -9.91
C TRP A 46 14.63 -18.51 -10.36
N ASN A 47 14.01 -19.67 -10.59
CA ASN A 47 14.69 -20.89 -11.02
C ASN A 47 15.05 -20.88 -12.50
N ARG A 48 14.37 -20.08 -13.32
CA ARG A 48 14.69 -19.91 -14.75
C ARG A 48 15.94 -19.06 -14.97
N TYR A 49 16.31 -18.22 -14.00
CA TYR A 49 17.48 -17.36 -14.14
C TYR A 49 18.78 -18.12 -13.88
N SER A 50 19.64 -18.14 -14.88
CA SER A 50 21.03 -18.61 -14.76
C SER A 50 21.98 -17.50 -15.21
N PHE A 51 22.88 -17.09 -14.32
CA PHE A 51 23.90 -16.08 -14.59
C PHE A 51 25.25 -16.61 -14.11
N LEU A 52 26.32 -16.25 -14.83
CA LEU A 52 27.69 -16.58 -14.46
C LEU A 52 28.35 -15.35 -13.81
N GLY A 53 29.15 -15.57 -12.76
CA GLY A 53 29.90 -14.52 -12.07
C GLY A 53 30.01 -14.76 -10.57
N THR A 54 30.40 -13.72 -9.83
CA THR A 54 30.44 -13.78 -8.36
C THR A 54 29.03 -13.97 -7.79
N PRO A 55 28.88 -14.59 -6.61
CA PRO A 55 27.57 -14.77 -5.98
C PRO A 55 26.77 -13.46 -5.84
N THR A 56 27.45 -12.35 -5.51
CA THR A 56 26.86 -11.02 -5.42
C THR A 56 26.36 -10.50 -6.77
N TYR A 57 27.12 -10.72 -7.84
CA TYR A 57 26.71 -10.36 -9.20
C TYR A 57 25.52 -11.18 -9.67
N VAL A 58 25.54 -12.49 -9.44
CA VAL A 58 24.44 -13.40 -9.79
C VAL A 58 23.16 -12.99 -9.06
N LEU A 59 23.24 -12.70 -7.75
CA LEU A 59 22.11 -12.23 -6.97
C LEU A 59 21.54 -10.91 -7.53
N ALA A 60 22.39 -9.92 -7.79
CA ALA A 60 21.96 -8.63 -8.34
C ALA A 60 21.26 -8.77 -9.70
N LYS A 61 21.77 -9.66 -10.57
CA LYS A 61 21.16 -9.96 -11.87
C LYS A 61 19.82 -10.68 -11.74
N LYS A 62 19.72 -11.66 -10.85
CA LYS A 62 18.45 -12.34 -10.54
C LYS A 62 17.39 -11.36 -10.03
N LEU A 63 17.74 -10.48 -9.10
CA LEU A 63 16.83 -9.46 -8.59
C LEU A 63 16.39 -8.48 -9.68
N LYS A 64 17.30 -8.09 -10.59
CA LYS A 64 16.97 -7.22 -11.72
C LYS A 64 16.01 -7.89 -12.71
N ALA A 65 16.23 -9.17 -13.02
CA ALA A 65 15.35 -9.94 -13.89
C ALA A 65 13.97 -10.14 -13.23
N LEU A 66 13.95 -10.54 -11.95
CA LEU A 66 12.74 -10.72 -11.17
C LEU A 66 11.90 -9.44 -11.11
N LYS A 67 12.53 -8.29 -10.90
CA LYS A 67 11.87 -6.99 -10.96
C LYS A 67 11.15 -6.78 -12.30
N GLY A 68 11.79 -7.14 -13.42
CA GLY A 68 11.19 -7.02 -14.76
C GLY A 68 9.93 -7.87 -14.90
N ASP A 69 10.02 -9.14 -14.52
CA ASP A 69 8.90 -10.09 -14.62
C ASP A 69 7.74 -9.69 -13.69
N ILE A 70 8.03 -9.22 -12.47
CA ILE A 70 7.01 -8.70 -11.55
C ILE A 70 6.31 -7.47 -12.14
N ILE A 71 7.06 -6.54 -12.74
CA ILE A 71 6.45 -5.33 -13.36
C ILE A 71 5.55 -5.73 -14.52
N GLN A 72 6.00 -6.65 -15.38
CA GLN A 72 5.22 -7.12 -16.52
C GLN A 72 3.94 -7.83 -16.06
N TRP A 73 4.05 -8.73 -15.08
CA TRP A 73 2.91 -9.41 -14.48
C TRP A 73 1.95 -8.43 -13.80
N ASN A 74 2.47 -7.47 -13.05
CA ASN A 74 1.64 -6.45 -12.40
C ASN A 74 0.89 -5.60 -13.44
N HIS A 75 1.51 -5.30 -14.58
CA HIS A 75 0.81 -4.61 -15.67
C HIS A 75 -0.29 -5.48 -16.30
N SER A 76 -0.07 -6.78 -16.51
CA SER A 76 -1.09 -7.66 -17.07
C SER A 76 -2.26 -7.90 -16.13
N GLU A 77 -1.98 -8.15 -14.85
CA GLU A 77 -3.02 -8.43 -13.85
C GLU A 77 -3.71 -7.14 -13.36
N PHE A 78 -2.93 -6.16 -12.89
CA PHE A 78 -3.47 -4.96 -12.26
C PHE A 78 -3.72 -3.80 -13.21
N GLY A 79 -3.14 -3.81 -14.41
CA GLY A 79 -3.42 -2.79 -15.43
C GLY A 79 -4.90 -2.74 -15.81
N ASN A 80 -5.63 -3.84 -15.65
CA ASN A 80 -7.07 -3.93 -15.94
C ASN A 80 -7.97 -3.88 -14.68
N VAL A 81 -7.40 -3.82 -13.47
CA VAL A 81 -8.19 -3.89 -12.21
C VAL A 81 -9.15 -2.72 -12.05
N GLY A 82 -8.81 -1.53 -12.55
CA GLY A 82 -9.73 -0.40 -12.55
C GLY A 82 -10.98 -0.65 -13.40
N CYS A 83 -10.82 -1.28 -14.56
CA CYS A 83 -11.93 -1.69 -15.43
C CYS A 83 -12.71 -2.84 -14.79
N GLN A 84 -12.01 -3.88 -14.31
CA GLN A 84 -12.63 -5.03 -13.65
C GLN A 84 -13.48 -4.62 -12.44
N LYS A 85 -12.96 -3.74 -11.58
CA LYS A 85 -13.70 -3.20 -10.43
C LYS A 85 -14.94 -2.44 -10.89
N LYS A 86 -14.84 -1.65 -11.95
CA LYS A 86 -15.98 -0.91 -12.51
C LYS A 86 -17.03 -1.87 -13.07
N GLU A 87 -16.62 -2.88 -13.82
CA GLU A 87 -17.51 -3.91 -14.37
C GLU A 87 -18.24 -4.68 -13.27
N LEU A 88 -17.52 -5.10 -12.22
CA LEU A 88 -18.12 -5.78 -11.07
C LEU A 88 -19.13 -4.89 -10.32
N LEU A 89 -18.81 -3.59 -10.15
CA LEU A 89 -19.73 -2.63 -9.53
C LEU A 89 -20.97 -2.38 -10.39
N GLU A 90 -20.84 -2.29 -11.71
CA GLU A 90 -21.99 -2.17 -12.61
C GLU A 90 -22.84 -3.45 -12.61
N ALA A 91 -22.22 -4.64 -12.63
CA ALA A 91 -22.93 -5.91 -12.50
C ALA A 91 -23.72 -5.99 -11.18
N LEU A 92 -23.11 -5.58 -10.07
CA LEU A 92 -23.79 -5.53 -8.77
C LEU A 92 -24.99 -4.57 -8.79
N LYS A 93 -24.85 -3.37 -9.39
CA LYS A 93 -25.96 -2.42 -9.52
C LYS A 93 -27.13 -2.98 -10.33
N LEU A 94 -26.85 -3.69 -11.42
CA LEU A 94 -27.89 -4.31 -12.25
C LEU A 94 -28.65 -5.39 -11.47
N LEU A 95 -27.93 -6.22 -10.72
CA LEU A 95 -28.54 -7.24 -9.84
C LEU A 95 -29.37 -6.59 -8.72
N ASP A 96 -28.85 -5.54 -8.08
CA ASP A 96 -29.57 -4.82 -7.02
C ASP A 96 -30.86 -4.13 -7.54
N ALA A 97 -30.81 -3.56 -8.76
CA ALA A 97 -31.99 -2.97 -9.40
C ALA A 97 -33.06 -4.03 -9.74
N LYS A 98 -32.62 -5.17 -10.27
CA LYS A 98 -33.53 -6.28 -10.59
C LYS A 98 -34.20 -6.87 -9.35
N ASP A 99 -33.44 -7.02 -8.25
CA ASP A 99 -33.96 -7.51 -6.97
C ASP A 99 -35.11 -6.63 -6.45
N GLY A 100 -34.99 -5.31 -6.60
CA GLY A 100 -36.01 -4.35 -6.17
C GLY A 100 -37.29 -4.34 -7.01
N GLU A 101 -37.22 -4.72 -8.29
CA GLU A 101 -38.39 -4.69 -9.20
C GLU A 101 -39.07 -6.05 -9.35
N PHE A 102 -38.30 -7.13 -9.47
CA PHE A 102 -38.79 -8.46 -9.85
C PHE A 102 -38.34 -9.59 -8.92
N GLY A 103 -37.43 -9.31 -7.99
CA GLY A 103 -36.70 -10.33 -7.22
C GLY A 103 -35.64 -11.06 -8.06
N LEU A 104 -34.77 -11.81 -7.39
CA LEU A 104 -33.69 -12.59 -8.03
C LEU A 104 -34.02 -14.08 -8.06
N SER A 105 -33.60 -14.74 -9.14
CA SER A 105 -33.55 -16.21 -9.19
C SER A 105 -32.42 -16.76 -8.31
N GLU A 106 -32.46 -18.05 -7.98
CA GLU A 106 -31.40 -18.71 -7.19
C GLU A 106 -30.01 -18.59 -7.84
N VAL A 107 -29.95 -18.66 -9.17
CA VAL A 107 -28.72 -18.46 -9.95
C VAL A 107 -28.18 -17.05 -9.76
N GLU A 108 -29.04 -16.03 -9.88
CA GLU A 108 -28.65 -14.62 -9.74
C GLU A 108 -28.28 -14.24 -8.31
N ILE A 109 -28.88 -14.88 -7.31
CA ILE A 109 -28.46 -14.76 -5.92
C ILE A 109 -27.03 -15.27 -5.76
N SER A 110 -26.73 -16.45 -6.33
CA SER A 110 -25.36 -17.00 -6.28
C SER A 110 -24.35 -16.12 -7.01
N GLU A 111 -24.74 -15.53 -8.14
CA GLU A 111 -23.93 -14.58 -8.91
C GLU A 111 -23.67 -13.31 -8.10
N ARG A 112 -24.70 -12.73 -7.46
CA ARG A 112 -24.55 -11.56 -6.60
C ARG A 112 -23.58 -11.81 -5.46
N VAL A 113 -23.64 -12.97 -4.82
CA VAL A 113 -22.70 -13.36 -3.76
C VAL A 113 -21.28 -13.45 -4.31
N ALA A 114 -21.09 -14.06 -5.48
CA ALA A 114 -19.77 -14.17 -6.12
C ALA A 114 -19.19 -12.79 -6.50
N VAL A 115 -20.00 -11.91 -7.09
CA VAL A 115 -19.59 -10.54 -7.46
C VAL A 115 -19.21 -9.73 -6.22
N ARG A 116 -20.00 -9.81 -5.13
CA ARG A 116 -19.69 -9.13 -3.87
C ARG A 116 -18.37 -9.63 -3.27
N SER A 117 -18.15 -10.94 -3.24
CA SER A 117 -16.90 -11.53 -2.78
C SER A 117 -15.70 -11.05 -3.59
N GLN A 118 -15.81 -10.98 -4.92
CA GLN A 118 -14.75 -10.44 -5.77
C GLN A 118 -14.44 -8.95 -5.47
N ILE A 119 -15.47 -8.13 -5.27
CA ILE A 119 -15.29 -6.72 -4.89
C ILE A 119 -14.60 -6.60 -3.52
N GLU A 120 -15.04 -7.37 -2.53
CA GLU A 120 -14.44 -7.38 -1.19
C GLU A 120 -12.96 -7.79 -1.24
N ASN A 121 -12.63 -8.81 -2.03
CA ASN A 121 -11.24 -9.20 -2.26
C ASN A 121 -10.42 -8.06 -2.87
N LEU A 122 -10.91 -7.40 -3.93
CA LEU A 122 -10.22 -6.25 -4.53
C LEU A 122 -10.00 -5.11 -3.54
N LEU A 123 -11.02 -4.78 -2.74
CA LEU A 123 -10.92 -3.73 -1.71
C LEU A 123 -9.89 -4.10 -0.64
N SER A 124 -9.81 -5.38 -0.24
CA SER A 124 -8.81 -5.84 0.73
C SER A 124 -7.37 -5.68 0.19
N LEU A 125 -7.14 -5.95 -1.09
CA LEU A 125 -5.85 -5.76 -1.75
C LEU A 125 -5.47 -4.27 -1.82
N GLU A 126 -6.42 -3.42 -2.24
CA GLU A 126 -6.24 -1.97 -2.23
C GLU A 126 -5.91 -1.46 -0.82
N GLU A 127 -6.60 -1.94 0.20
CA GLU A 127 -6.35 -1.54 1.59
C GLU A 127 -4.90 -1.85 2.01
N ILE A 128 -4.40 -3.04 1.67
CA ILE A 128 -3.00 -3.42 1.96
C ILE A 128 -2.03 -2.48 1.25
N SER A 129 -2.27 -2.18 -0.02
CA SER A 129 -1.47 -1.23 -0.80
C SER A 129 -1.46 0.16 -0.16
N TRP A 130 -2.64 0.67 0.23
CA TRP A 130 -2.79 1.98 0.87
C TRP A 130 -2.10 2.03 2.24
N ARG A 131 -2.22 0.99 3.06
CA ARG A 131 -1.52 0.89 4.35
C ARG A 131 0.00 0.93 4.17
N GLN A 132 0.54 0.24 3.16
CA GLN A 132 1.96 0.27 2.86
C GLN A 132 2.42 1.66 2.38
N LYS A 133 1.70 2.27 1.44
CA LYS A 133 1.97 3.61 0.92
C LYS A 133 1.92 4.67 2.02
N SER A 134 0.94 4.59 2.92
CA SER A 134 0.80 5.46 4.09
C SER A 134 2.00 5.35 5.04
N ARG A 135 2.44 4.12 5.36
CA ARG A 135 3.63 3.90 6.20
C ARG A 135 4.89 4.46 5.56
N MET A 136 5.07 4.24 4.26
CA MET A 136 6.20 4.77 3.51
C MET A 136 6.23 6.30 3.54
N PHE A 137 5.06 6.93 3.36
CA PHE A 137 4.92 8.38 3.48
C PHE A 137 5.29 8.86 4.90
N CYS A 138 4.87 8.12 5.93
CA CYS A 138 5.26 8.40 7.30
C CYS A 138 6.75 8.26 7.56
N ILE A 139 7.43 7.26 6.98
CA ILE A 139 8.89 7.11 7.11
C ILE A 139 9.61 8.28 6.42
N LYS A 140 9.11 8.71 5.25
CA LYS A 140 9.74 9.78 4.47
C LYS A 140 9.55 11.16 5.10
N GLU A 141 8.36 11.47 5.59
CA GLU A 141 7.97 12.82 6.03
C GLU A 141 7.88 12.98 7.55
N GLY A 142 7.92 11.86 8.29
CA GLY A 142 7.61 11.80 9.71
C GLY A 142 8.68 12.34 10.64
N ASP A 143 9.95 12.45 10.21
CA ASP A 143 11.00 13.06 11.04
C ASP A 143 11.42 14.45 10.53
N ASN A 144 10.88 14.87 9.39
CA ASN A 144 11.26 16.13 8.72
C ASN A 144 10.49 17.36 9.24
N ASN A 145 9.99 17.32 10.49
CA ASN A 145 9.18 18.37 11.13
C ASN A 145 8.10 18.97 10.20
N THR A 146 7.49 18.12 9.37
CA THR A 146 6.57 18.56 8.32
C THR A 146 5.18 18.87 8.87
N LYS A 147 4.37 19.62 8.11
CA LYS A 147 2.93 19.76 8.41
C LYS A 147 2.24 18.40 8.57
N PHE A 148 2.69 17.38 7.82
CA PHE A 148 2.20 16.02 7.96
C PHE A 148 2.59 15.40 9.30
N PHE A 149 3.86 15.50 9.72
CA PHE A 149 4.31 15.02 11.03
C PHE A 149 3.45 15.61 12.15
N HIS A 150 3.27 16.93 12.17
CA HIS A 150 2.45 17.58 13.19
C HIS A 150 0.98 17.13 13.15
N LYS A 151 0.39 16.93 11.97
CA LYS A 151 -0.97 16.39 11.85
C LYS A 151 -1.08 14.98 12.43
N VAL A 152 -0.14 14.09 12.12
CA VAL A 152 -0.12 12.72 12.63
C VAL A 152 0.14 12.70 14.15
N ALA A 153 1.13 13.45 14.63
CA ALA A 153 1.46 13.54 16.06
C ALA A 153 0.29 14.11 16.87
N ASN A 154 -0.36 15.17 16.38
CA ASN A 154 -1.55 15.73 17.03
C ASN A 154 -2.73 14.76 17.00
N SER A 155 -2.92 14.00 15.91
CA SER A 155 -3.96 12.97 15.83
C SER A 155 -3.72 11.86 16.85
N ARG A 156 -2.47 11.38 16.97
CA ARG A 156 -2.09 10.41 18.00
C ARG A 156 -2.26 10.96 19.40
N ARG A 157 -1.88 12.22 19.64
CA ARG A 157 -2.09 12.89 20.93
C ARG A 157 -3.57 12.94 21.30
N ARG A 158 -4.46 13.29 20.38
CA ARG A 158 -5.92 13.28 20.62
C ARG A 158 -6.46 11.88 20.86
N TYR A 159 -6.00 10.88 20.09
CA TYR A 159 -6.45 9.51 20.25
C TYR A 159 -6.00 8.88 21.57
N ASN A 160 -4.75 9.15 21.96
CA ASN A 160 -4.19 8.70 23.23
C ASN A 160 -4.53 9.63 24.40
N HIS A 161 -5.32 10.69 24.18
CA HIS A 161 -5.76 11.56 25.26
C HIS A 161 -6.83 10.82 26.05
N LEU A 162 -6.48 10.50 27.28
CA LEU A 162 -7.31 9.74 28.18
C LEU A 162 -8.09 10.73 29.06
N CYS A 163 -9.27 11.14 28.60
CA CYS A 163 -10.07 12.14 29.32
C CYS A 163 -10.56 11.65 30.70
N ARG A 164 -10.64 10.33 30.89
CA ARG A 164 -11.20 9.71 32.09
C ARG A 164 -10.58 8.36 32.36
N LEU A 165 -10.19 8.14 33.60
CA LEU A 165 -9.67 6.89 34.14
C LEU A 165 -10.64 6.37 35.20
N GLU A 166 -11.12 5.14 35.06
CA GLU A 166 -11.89 4.48 36.11
C GLU A 166 -11.04 3.38 36.74
N VAL A 167 -10.86 3.46 38.07
CA VAL A 167 -10.16 2.44 38.86
C VAL A 167 -11.07 2.08 40.03
N ASP A 168 -11.47 0.81 40.12
CA ASP A 168 -12.31 0.27 41.20
C ASP A 168 -13.61 1.05 41.45
N GLY A 169 -14.25 1.55 40.38
CA GLY A 169 -15.48 2.35 40.45
C GLY A 169 -15.28 3.82 40.83
N VAL A 170 -14.04 4.25 41.05
CA VAL A 170 -13.69 5.66 41.25
C VAL A 170 -13.23 6.25 39.92
N ILE A 171 -13.88 7.35 39.54
CA ILE A 171 -13.63 8.06 38.30
C ILE A 171 -12.64 9.19 38.57
N TYR A 172 -11.52 9.17 37.87
CA TYR A 172 -10.51 10.22 37.83
C TYR A 172 -10.65 10.95 36.49
N GLU A 173 -11.08 12.20 36.55
CA GLU A 173 -11.09 13.11 35.39
C GLU A 173 -9.85 14.01 35.48
N GLU A 174 -9.16 14.20 34.34
CA GLU A 174 -8.01 15.09 34.20
C GLU A 174 -8.44 16.48 33.72
#